data_AF-A0A2J6QIP6-F1
#
_entry.id   AF-A0A2J6QIP6-F1
#
_cell.length_a   1.000
_cell.length_b   1.000
_cell.length_c   1.000
_cell.angle_alpha   90.00
_cell.angle_beta   90.00
_cell.angle_gamma   90.00
#
_symmetry.space_group_name_H-M   'P 1'
#
loop_
_entity.id
_entity.type
_entity.pdbx_description
1 polymer ?
#
loop_
_entity_poly.entity_id
_entity_poly.type
_entity_poly.pdbx_seq_one_letter_code
_entity_poly.pdbx_strand_id
1 'polypeptide(L)'
;TSSWEPQGRISPEGSYVDDYVPSPSPTEYALEPSSKSAKSRSEGKGHQQRRPSNRDEFDGPHQFIPRPSPEYIAQQERELPHLPTNLVVHEQDSILTRVNDRLSQCAFDFVAKYQFPIPLANGEMRPVERPQDREWTEWVYLLKRLATKRRIPARVLYNGQIKQFITILENSLEMRHAAKHQSRPLKDDRNILQLISAGIQVAKILKDSPAMAALDDLYVQTEHQIQERS
;
A
#
# COMPACT_ATOMS: atom_id res chain seq x y z
N THR A 1 40.97 -22.09 60.44
CA THR A 1 41.67 -21.58 59.24
C THR A 1 40.96 -20.32 58.78
N SER A 2 41.71 -19.23 58.57
CA SER A 2 41.26 -17.91 58.09
C SER A 2 40.24 -17.12 58.94
N SER A 3 40.10 -15.80 58.76
CA SER A 3 41.07 -14.73 59.05
C SER A 3 40.33 -13.40 59.27
N TRP A 4 40.89 -12.53 60.09
CA TRP A 4 40.56 -11.09 60.22
C TRP A 4 41.45 -10.32 59.19
N GLU A 5 41.22 -9.08 58.73
CA GLU A 5 40.16 -8.07 58.99
C GLU A 5 39.91 -7.19 57.69
N PRO A 6 39.50 -5.88 57.65
CA PRO A 6 38.88 -5.27 56.45
C PRO A 6 39.66 -4.06 55.85
N GLN A 7 39.10 -3.42 54.81
CA GLN A 7 39.18 -1.97 54.45
C GLN A 7 38.53 -1.80 53.05
N GLY A 8 37.45 -1.02 52.88
CA GLY A 8 37.50 0.42 52.54
C GLY A 8 37.29 0.62 51.01
N ARG A 9 36.78 1.72 50.46
CA ARG A 9 36.15 2.95 51.00
C ARG A 9 35.54 3.73 49.79
N ILE A 10 34.44 4.47 49.99
CA ILE A 10 33.94 5.65 49.19
C ILE A 10 33.79 5.63 47.64
N SER A 11 32.59 5.98 47.17
CA SER A 11 32.27 6.68 45.89
C SER A 11 32.76 8.16 45.91
N PRO A 12 32.75 9.00 44.83
CA PRO A 12 31.56 9.30 43.99
C PRO A 12 31.76 9.78 42.51
N GLU A 13 30.62 10.07 41.87
CA GLU A 13 30.33 11.11 40.85
C GLU A 13 30.88 11.13 39.40
N GLY A 14 29.94 11.48 38.49
CA GLY A 14 30.14 12.15 37.19
C GLY A 14 30.16 11.25 35.94
N SER A 15 29.60 11.63 34.79
CA SER A 15 28.61 12.67 34.39
C SER A 15 28.27 12.50 32.89
N TYR A 16 27.19 13.12 32.38
CA TYR A 16 26.89 13.33 30.93
C TYR A 16 26.54 12.06 30.08
N VAL A 17 25.59 12.04 29.13
CA VAL A 17 24.52 13.00 28.74
C VAL A 17 23.28 12.25 28.22
N ASP A 18 22.14 12.94 28.29
CA ASP A 18 20.88 12.63 27.62
C ASP A 18 20.95 13.03 26.13
N ASP A 19 20.40 12.21 25.21
CA ASP A 19 20.35 12.49 23.77
C ASP A 19 18.91 12.45 23.27
N TYR A 20 18.14 13.46 23.67
CA TYR A 20 16.78 13.71 23.25
C TYR A 20 16.78 14.62 22.01
N VAL A 21 16.41 14.09 20.84
CA VAL A 21 16.37 14.84 19.58
C VAL A 21 14.94 15.35 19.30
N PRO A 22 14.66 16.66 19.48
CA PRO A 22 13.37 17.24 19.12
C PRO A 22 13.29 17.55 17.62
N SER A 23 12.12 17.31 17.03
CA SER A 23 11.83 17.63 15.63
C SER A 23 11.61 19.15 15.43
N PRO A 24 12.18 19.78 14.39
CA PRO A 24 11.98 21.21 14.15
C PRO A 24 10.63 21.49 13.48
N SER A 25 9.86 22.41 14.07
CA SER A 25 8.65 23.02 13.49
C SER A 25 8.95 24.46 13.02
N PRO A 26 8.17 25.05 12.10
CA PRO A 26 8.67 26.12 11.24
C PRO A 26 8.43 27.53 11.80
N THR A 27 9.36 28.44 11.49
CA THR A 27 9.16 29.89 11.69
C THR A 27 9.63 30.69 10.47
N GLU A 28 8.76 31.60 10.05
CA GLU A 28 9.06 32.91 9.46
C GLU A 28 10.09 33.03 8.33
N TYR A 29 9.59 33.32 7.13
CA TYR A 29 10.22 34.33 6.28
C TYR A 29 9.33 35.56 6.19
N ALA A 30 9.92 36.70 6.53
CA ALA A 30 9.23 37.98 6.71
C ALA A 30 8.76 38.60 5.38
N LEU A 31 7.70 39.39 5.47
CA LEU A 31 7.30 40.37 4.45
C LEU A 31 8.08 41.67 4.65
N GLU A 32 8.66 42.22 3.58
CA GLU A 32 9.16 43.60 3.53
C GLU A 32 8.85 44.19 2.12
N PRO A 33 8.34 45.44 1.99
CA PRO A 33 7.83 45.98 0.72
C PRO A 33 8.64 47.16 0.14
N SER A 34 8.73 47.27 -1.19
CA SER A 34 8.92 48.52 -1.99
C SER A 34 9.39 48.21 -3.43
N SER A 35 9.26 49.08 -4.45
CA SER A 35 8.26 50.12 -4.76
C SER A 35 8.34 50.49 -6.25
N LYS A 36 7.21 50.98 -6.82
CA LYS A 36 6.97 51.71 -8.10
C LYS A 36 8.14 51.93 -9.11
N SER A 37 7.88 51.71 -10.43
CA SER A 37 7.96 52.78 -11.46
C SER A 37 7.62 52.40 -12.93
N ALA A 38 6.92 53.33 -13.60
CA ALA A 38 6.95 53.70 -15.03
C ALA A 38 6.42 52.77 -16.17
N LYS A 39 5.89 53.42 -17.22
CA LYS A 39 5.28 52.88 -18.45
C LYS A 39 6.23 52.99 -19.66
N SER A 40 6.04 52.14 -20.67
CA SER A 40 6.09 52.55 -22.08
C SER A 40 5.17 51.68 -22.96
N ARG A 41 4.67 52.23 -24.08
CA ARG A 41 3.92 51.55 -25.15
C ARG A 41 4.72 51.64 -26.45
N SER A 42 4.77 50.58 -27.25
CA SER A 42 4.83 50.67 -28.72
C SER A 42 4.55 49.30 -29.36
N GLU A 43 4.32 49.30 -30.67
CA GLU A 43 3.59 48.26 -31.41
C GLU A 43 4.48 47.15 -32.01
N GLY A 44 3.81 46.07 -32.43
CA GLY A 44 4.15 45.43 -33.70
C GLY A 44 5.11 44.24 -33.68
N LYS A 45 4.55 43.04 -33.50
CA LYS A 45 4.71 41.89 -34.43
C LYS A 45 3.95 40.68 -33.91
N GLY A 46 3.24 39.99 -34.79
CA GLY A 46 2.58 38.72 -34.49
C GLY A 46 3.61 37.60 -34.26
N HIS A 47 4.20 37.55 -33.08
CA HIS A 47 4.84 36.33 -32.60
C HIS A 47 3.73 35.32 -32.30
N GLN A 48 3.68 34.25 -33.09
CA GLN A 48 3.08 33.00 -32.62
C GLN A 48 3.95 32.52 -31.46
N GLN A 49 3.63 33.00 -30.25
CA GLN A 49 4.34 32.67 -29.04
C GLN A 49 4.10 31.19 -28.78
N ARG A 50 5.08 30.37 -29.20
CA ARG A 50 5.08 28.91 -28.99
C ARG A 50 4.76 28.69 -27.51
N ARG A 51 3.63 28.06 -27.22
CA ARG A 51 3.21 27.75 -25.85
C ARG A 51 4.39 27.03 -25.17
N PRO A 52 4.91 27.52 -24.04
CA PRO A 52 5.99 26.82 -23.34
C PRO A 52 5.46 25.43 -22.99
N SER A 53 6.16 24.39 -23.47
CA SER A 53 5.66 22.99 -23.47
C SER A 53 5.51 22.36 -22.08
N ASN A 54 5.76 23.14 -21.01
CA ASN A 54 5.71 22.74 -19.61
C ASN A 54 4.68 23.55 -18.80
N ARG A 55 3.83 24.37 -19.43
CA ARG A 55 2.71 25.00 -18.70
C ARG A 55 1.63 23.93 -18.51
N ASP A 56 1.29 23.66 -17.26
CA ASP A 56 0.26 22.67 -16.92
C ASP A 56 -1.12 23.16 -17.41
N GLU A 57 -2.03 22.24 -17.70
CA GLU A 57 -3.43 22.58 -17.97
C GLU A 57 -4.11 23.18 -16.72
N PHE A 58 -3.65 22.80 -15.52
CA PHE A 58 -4.08 23.40 -14.25
C PHE A 58 -3.55 24.84 -14.04
N ASP A 59 -2.46 25.24 -14.71
CA ASP A 59 -1.97 26.63 -14.73
C ASP A 59 -2.79 27.54 -15.66
N GLY A 60 -3.81 27.01 -16.34
CA GLY A 60 -4.71 27.75 -17.20
C GLY A 60 -5.75 28.59 -16.42
N PRO A 61 -6.63 29.32 -17.13
CA PRO A 61 -7.85 29.84 -16.55
C PRO A 61 -8.70 28.68 -16.00
N HIS A 62 -8.85 28.63 -14.68
CA HIS A 62 -9.57 27.56 -13.97
C HIS A 62 -10.79 28.12 -13.24
N GLN A 63 -11.80 27.28 -13.07
CA GLN A 63 -12.99 27.58 -12.29
C GLN A 63 -12.93 26.85 -10.95
N PHE A 64 -13.11 27.58 -9.85
CA PHE A 64 -13.40 26.98 -8.55
C PHE A 64 -14.89 26.72 -8.41
N ILE A 65 -15.25 25.57 -7.84
CA ILE A 65 -16.61 25.29 -7.39
C ILE A 65 -16.83 26.08 -6.08
N PRO A 66 -18.00 26.71 -5.85
CA PRO A 66 -18.30 27.36 -4.58
C PRO A 66 -18.11 26.41 -3.40
N ARG A 67 -17.52 26.91 -2.30
CA ARG A 67 -17.36 26.10 -1.08
C ARG A 67 -18.75 25.78 -0.48
N PRO A 68 -18.93 24.58 0.12
CA PRO A 68 -20.11 24.30 0.94
C PRO A 68 -20.23 25.27 2.12
N SER A 69 -21.38 25.28 2.80
CA SER A 69 -21.57 26.10 3.99
C SER A 69 -20.60 25.68 5.11
N PRO A 70 -20.15 26.61 5.97
CA PRO A 70 -19.27 26.28 7.10
C PRO A 70 -19.86 25.22 8.03
N GLU A 71 -21.18 25.22 8.22
CA GLU A 71 -21.90 24.20 9.00
C GLU A 71 -21.80 22.80 8.38
N TYR A 72 -21.88 22.70 7.05
CA TYR A 72 -21.74 21.43 6.33
C TYR A 72 -20.30 20.92 6.37
N ILE A 73 -19.31 21.81 6.25
CA ILE A 73 -17.89 21.46 6.43
C ILE A 73 -17.65 20.95 7.86
N ALA A 74 -18.15 21.66 8.88
CA ALA A 74 -18.08 21.24 10.29
C ALA A 74 -18.91 19.97 10.62
N GLN A 75 -19.79 19.52 9.71
CA GLN A 75 -20.43 18.20 9.80
C GLN A 75 -19.55 17.10 9.17
N GLN A 76 -18.83 17.40 8.09
CA GLN A 76 -17.89 16.48 7.44
C GLN A 76 -16.60 16.28 8.25
N GLU A 77 -16.16 17.29 8.99
CA GLU A 77 -14.96 17.26 9.85
C GLU A 77 -15.18 16.60 11.23
N ARG A 78 -16.37 16.04 11.47
CA ARG A 78 -16.66 15.26 12.69
C ARG A 78 -15.92 13.92 12.66
N GLU A 79 -15.72 13.35 13.84
CA GLU A 79 -15.19 12.00 13.98
C GLU A 79 -16.03 11.00 13.17
N LEU A 80 -15.36 10.15 12.39
CA LEU A 80 -16.01 9.17 11.53
C LEU A 80 -16.62 8.05 12.39
N PRO A 81 -17.80 7.51 12.03
CA PRO A 81 -18.38 6.38 12.73
C PRO A 81 -17.45 5.16 12.63
N HIS A 82 -17.24 4.45 13.74
CA HIS A 82 -16.52 3.19 13.74
C HIS A 82 -17.28 2.13 12.92
N LEU A 83 -16.56 1.39 12.07
CA LEU A 83 -17.13 0.33 11.25
C LEU A 83 -17.14 -1.01 12.02
N PRO A 84 -18.06 -1.95 11.71
CA PRO A 84 -18.09 -3.26 12.37
C PRO A 84 -16.77 -4.03 12.26
N THR A 85 -16.35 -4.62 13.38
CA THR A 85 -15.12 -5.41 13.55
C THR A 85 -15.45 -6.68 14.35
N ASN A 86 -16.31 -7.54 13.81
CA ASN A 86 -16.80 -8.76 14.45
C ASN A 86 -15.77 -9.92 14.42
N LEU A 87 -14.82 -9.86 13.50
CA LEU A 87 -13.69 -10.79 13.42
C LEU A 87 -12.55 -10.37 14.35
N VAL A 88 -12.12 -11.25 15.27
CA VAL A 88 -10.99 -10.98 16.17
C VAL A 88 -9.65 -11.22 15.48
N VAL A 89 -8.55 -10.71 16.07
CA VAL A 89 -7.20 -10.67 15.46
C VAL A 89 -6.80 -12.01 14.83
N HIS A 90 -6.89 -13.12 15.57
CA HIS A 90 -6.44 -14.42 15.10
C HIS A 90 -7.28 -14.99 13.94
N GLU A 91 -8.54 -14.57 13.81
CA GLU A 91 -9.42 -14.95 12.71
C GLU A 91 -9.05 -14.15 11.45
N GLN A 92 -8.85 -12.84 11.60
CA GLN A 92 -8.35 -12.00 10.50
C GLN A 92 -6.99 -12.52 10.00
N ASP A 93 -6.07 -12.86 10.88
CA ASP A 93 -4.76 -13.42 10.50
C ASP A 93 -4.88 -14.79 9.82
N SER A 94 -5.77 -15.67 10.29
CA SER A 94 -6.04 -16.97 9.69
C SER A 94 -6.64 -16.83 8.27
N ILE A 95 -7.64 -15.96 8.11
CA ILE A 95 -8.27 -15.65 6.82
C ILE A 95 -7.23 -15.07 5.85
N LEU A 96 -6.47 -14.06 6.27
CA LEU A 96 -5.47 -13.40 5.43
C LEU A 96 -4.33 -14.35 5.06
N THR A 97 -3.93 -15.26 5.96
CA THR A 97 -2.93 -16.30 5.65
C THR A 97 -3.48 -17.25 4.59
N ARG A 98 -4.72 -17.77 4.74
CA ARG A 98 -5.38 -18.62 3.75
C ARG A 98 -5.50 -17.96 2.38
N VAL A 99 -5.77 -16.65 2.31
CA VAL A 99 -5.79 -15.90 1.04
C VAL A 99 -4.38 -15.83 0.43
N ASN A 100 -3.36 -15.44 1.21
CA ASN A 100 -1.99 -15.34 0.72
C ASN A 100 -1.45 -16.69 0.20
N ASP A 101 -1.62 -17.77 0.97
CA ASP A 101 -1.20 -19.12 0.56
C ASP A 101 -1.84 -19.53 -0.77
N ARG A 102 -3.14 -19.27 -0.93
CA ARG A 102 -3.88 -19.64 -2.14
C ARG A 102 -3.45 -18.80 -3.35
N LEU A 103 -3.18 -17.51 -3.17
CA LEU A 103 -2.71 -16.63 -4.24
C LEU A 103 -1.26 -16.90 -4.64
N SER A 104 -0.37 -17.17 -3.67
CA SER A 104 1.01 -17.59 -3.95
C SER A 104 1.05 -18.91 -4.72
N GLN A 105 0.22 -19.90 -4.37
CA GLN A 105 0.07 -21.14 -5.15
C GLN A 105 -0.40 -20.84 -6.57
N CYS A 106 -1.45 -20.03 -6.72
CA CYS A 106 -2.01 -19.65 -8.02
C CYS A 106 -0.98 -18.96 -8.93
N ALA A 107 -0.17 -18.03 -8.39
CA ALA A 107 0.89 -17.36 -9.15
C ALA A 107 2.06 -18.29 -9.49
N PHE A 108 2.46 -19.17 -8.56
CA PHE A 108 3.48 -20.19 -8.80
C PHE A 108 3.07 -21.11 -9.96
N ASP A 109 1.87 -21.68 -9.92
CA ASP A 109 1.35 -22.58 -10.95
C ASP A 109 1.17 -21.86 -12.29
N PHE A 110 0.69 -20.62 -12.30
CA PHE A 110 0.57 -19.82 -13.51
C PHE A 110 1.95 -19.52 -14.15
N VAL A 111 2.95 -19.18 -13.34
CA VAL A 111 4.33 -18.93 -13.80
C VAL A 111 4.98 -20.21 -14.34
N ALA A 112 4.82 -21.33 -13.64
CA ALA A 112 5.32 -22.64 -14.06
C ALA A 112 4.64 -23.14 -15.34
N LYS A 113 3.31 -23.09 -15.42
CA LYS A 113 2.50 -23.55 -16.56
C LYS A 113 2.86 -22.87 -17.88
N TYR A 114 3.20 -21.58 -17.83
CA TYR A 114 3.58 -20.79 -19.00
C TYR A 114 5.10 -20.53 -19.12
N GLN A 115 5.91 -21.13 -18.24
CA GLN A 115 7.37 -21.03 -18.20
C GLN A 115 7.85 -19.57 -18.25
N PHE A 116 7.22 -18.68 -17.47
CA PHE A 116 7.63 -17.28 -17.45
C PHE A 116 8.98 -17.12 -16.72
N PRO A 117 9.93 -16.33 -17.28
CA PRO A 117 11.27 -16.21 -16.71
C PRO A 117 11.23 -15.45 -15.39
N ILE A 118 11.65 -16.11 -14.31
CA ILE A 118 11.85 -15.50 -12.98
C ILE A 118 13.27 -14.92 -12.93
N PRO A 119 13.44 -13.59 -12.77
CA PRO A 119 14.78 -13.03 -12.61
C PRO A 119 15.38 -13.43 -11.28
N LEU A 120 16.58 -14.02 -11.30
CA LEU A 120 17.48 -14.10 -10.15
C LEU A 120 18.18 -12.75 -10.06
N ALA A 121 17.74 -11.85 -9.17
CA ALA A 121 18.37 -10.55 -9.03
C ALA A 121 19.73 -10.70 -8.35
N ASN A 122 20.81 -10.65 -9.14
CA ASN A 122 22.22 -10.46 -8.75
C ASN A 122 22.72 -11.23 -7.50
N GLY A 123 22.16 -12.40 -7.20
CA GLY A 123 22.51 -13.22 -6.03
C GLY A 123 21.70 -12.98 -4.75
N GLU A 124 20.84 -11.96 -4.70
CA GLU A 124 20.04 -11.62 -3.51
C GLU A 124 18.74 -12.43 -3.40
N MET A 125 18.08 -12.73 -4.53
CA MET A 125 16.86 -13.54 -4.53
C MET A 125 17.19 -15.03 -4.69
N ARG A 126 16.70 -15.83 -3.74
CA ARG A 126 16.76 -17.30 -3.80
C ARG A 126 15.99 -17.86 -5.01
N PRO A 127 16.40 -19.03 -5.54
CA PRO A 127 15.57 -19.80 -6.48
C PRO A 127 14.18 -20.07 -5.90
N VAL A 128 13.20 -20.22 -6.78
CA VAL A 128 11.82 -20.54 -6.40
C VAL A 128 11.55 -22.00 -6.71
N GLU A 129 11.42 -22.82 -5.67
CA GLU A 129 11.07 -24.23 -5.75
C GLU A 129 9.62 -24.47 -5.30
N ARG A 130 9.08 -23.57 -4.46
CA ARG A 130 7.78 -23.67 -3.81
C ARG A 130 7.04 -22.32 -3.87
N PRO A 131 5.69 -22.31 -3.80
CA PRO A 131 4.92 -21.07 -3.71
C PRO A 131 5.32 -20.14 -2.56
N GLN A 132 5.72 -20.72 -1.43
CA GLN A 132 6.08 -20.03 -0.18
C GLN A 132 7.52 -19.45 -0.19
N ASP A 133 8.32 -19.71 -1.23
CA ASP A 133 9.66 -19.11 -1.36
C ASP A 133 9.60 -17.61 -1.70
N ARG A 134 8.39 -17.08 -1.93
CA ARG A 134 8.08 -15.67 -2.17
C ARG A 134 6.80 -15.26 -1.44
N GLU A 135 6.83 -14.07 -0.86
CA GLU A 135 5.64 -13.40 -0.34
C GLU A 135 4.71 -12.99 -1.50
N TRP A 136 3.41 -12.83 -1.23
CA TRP A 136 2.44 -12.40 -2.26
C TRP A 136 2.83 -11.07 -2.92
N THR A 137 3.43 -10.16 -2.15
CA THR A 137 3.92 -8.87 -2.65
C THR A 137 5.02 -9.02 -3.72
N GLU A 138 5.87 -10.04 -3.59
CA GLU A 138 6.92 -10.37 -4.56
C GLU A 138 6.34 -11.07 -5.80
N TRP A 139 5.32 -11.91 -5.63
CA TRP A 139 4.55 -12.50 -6.73
C TRP A 139 3.85 -11.42 -7.55
N VAL A 140 3.16 -10.46 -6.92
CA VAL A 140 2.55 -9.31 -7.59
C VAL A 140 3.60 -8.47 -8.31
N TYR A 141 4.74 -8.17 -7.69
CA TYR A 141 5.83 -7.45 -8.35
C TYR A 141 6.31 -8.17 -9.61
N LEU A 142 6.53 -9.48 -9.54
CA LEU A 142 6.92 -10.31 -10.69
C LEU A 142 5.85 -10.28 -11.79
N LEU A 143 4.58 -10.53 -11.47
CA LEU A 143 3.48 -10.56 -12.43
C LEU A 143 3.27 -9.20 -13.11
N LYS A 144 3.32 -8.08 -12.36
CA LYS A 144 3.30 -6.72 -12.90
C LYS A 144 4.48 -6.45 -13.83
N ARG A 145 5.68 -6.91 -13.48
CA ARG A 145 6.90 -6.74 -14.30
C ARG A 145 6.84 -7.58 -15.58
N LEU A 146 6.28 -8.79 -15.54
CA LEU A 146 6.03 -9.63 -16.71
C LEU A 146 4.96 -9.02 -17.63
N ALA A 147 3.86 -8.50 -17.07
CA ALA A 147 2.80 -7.84 -17.83
C ALA A 147 3.29 -6.56 -18.54
N THR A 148 3.93 -5.65 -17.81
CA THR A 148 4.45 -4.37 -18.36
C THR A 148 5.54 -4.59 -19.40
N LYS A 149 6.42 -5.58 -19.22
CA LYS A 149 7.39 -6.02 -20.25
C LYS A 149 6.79 -6.89 -21.37
N ARG A 150 5.45 -6.96 -21.48
CA ARG A 150 4.70 -7.70 -22.52
C ARG A 150 5.09 -9.19 -22.63
N ARG A 151 5.55 -9.80 -21.53
CA ARG A 151 5.92 -11.23 -21.47
C ARG A 151 4.69 -12.14 -21.32
N ILE A 152 3.59 -11.64 -20.76
CA ILE A 152 2.33 -12.37 -20.60
C ILE A 152 1.44 -12.13 -21.84
N PRO A 153 1.16 -13.14 -22.67
CA PRO A 153 0.26 -12.98 -23.82
C PRO A 153 -1.19 -12.86 -23.35
N ALA A 154 -1.95 -11.85 -23.81
CA ALA A 154 -3.32 -11.62 -23.32
C ALA A 154 -4.21 -12.88 -23.29
N ARG A 155 -4.10 -13.77 -24.29
CA ARG A 155 -4.84 -15.04 -24.38
C ARG A 155 -4.70 -15.97 -23.16
N VAL A 156 -3.62 -15.88 -22.38
CA VAL A 156 -3.46 -16.72 -21.18
C VAL A 156 -4.33 -16.25 -20.02
N LEU A 157 -4.67 -14.94 -19.98
CA LEU A 157 -5.54 -14.34 -18.98
C LEU A 157 -7.02 -14.49 -19.34
N TYR A 158 -7.89 -14.47 -18.32
CA TYR A 158 -9.34 -14.54 -18.50
C TYR A 158 -9.85 -13.41 -19.41
N ASN A 159 -10.67 -13.77 -20.40
CA ASN A 159 -11.21 -12.88 -21.43
C ASN A 159 -10.20 -11.89 -22.08
N GLY A 160 -8.90 -12.21 -22.08
CA GLY A 160 -7.87 -11.33 -22.62
C GLY A 160 -7.62 -10.03 -21.82
N GLN A 161 -8.09 -9.93 -20.58
CA GLN A 161 -8.16 -8.69 -19.79
C GLN A 161 -6.81 -8.15 -19.25
N ILE A 162 -5.75 -8.16 -20.07
CA ILE A 162 -4.40 -7.66 -19.72
C ILE A 162 -4.40 -6.21 -19.22
N LYS A 163 -5.34 -5.37 -19.67
CA LYS A 163 -5.49 -3.98 -19.21
C LYS A 163 -5.92 -3.88 -17.74
N GLN A 164 -6.76 -4.80 -17.26
CA GLN A 164 -7.25 -4.82 -15.88
C GLN A 164 -6.34 -5.60 -14.95
N PHE A 165 -5.50 -6.49 -15.48
CA PHE A 165 -4.65 -7.39 -14.71
C PHE A 165 -3.76 -6.68 -13.67
N ILE A 166 -3.14 -5.55 -14.04
CA ILE A 166 -2.29 -4.79 -13.11
C ILE A 166 -3.12 -4.23 -11.94
N THR A 167 -4.28 -3.63 -12.23
CA THR A 167 -5.20 -3.10 -11.23
C THR A 167 -5.75 -4.18 -10.30
N ILE A 168 -6.10 -5.37 -10.84
CA ILE A 168 -6.56 -6.52 -10.05
C ILE A 168 -5.47 -6.96 -9.06
N LEU A 169 -4.21 -7.06 -9.52
CA LEU A 169 -3.08 -7.37 -8.64
C LEU A 169 -2.86 -6.28 -7.57
N GLU A 170 -2.95 -5.00 -7.94
CA GLU A 170 -2.78 -3.88 -7.01
C GLU A 170 -3.87 -3.86 -5.92
N ASN A 171 -5.13 -4.13 -6.27
CA ASN A 171 -6.23 -4.21 -5.31
C ASN A 171 -6.06 -5.37 -4.31
N SER A 172 -5.28 -6.40 -4.64
CA SER A 172 -4.94 -7.50 -3.72
C SER A 172 -3.78 -7.18 -2.76
N LEU A 173 -3.08 -6.05 -2.91
CA LEU A 173 -1.86 -5.73 -2.14
C LEU A 173 -2.10 -5.13 -0.74
N GLU A 174 -3.34 -4.96 -0.31
CA GLU A 174 -3.65 -4.48 1.05
C GLU A 174 -3.42 -5.51 2.17
N MET A 175 -3.10 -6.76 1.81
CA MET A 175 -2.80 -7.87 2.75
C MET A 175 -1.48 -7.71 3.54
N ARG A 176 -0.88 -6.51 3.60
CA ARG A 176 0.43 -6.29 4.21
C ARG A 176 0.46 -6.66 5.70
N HIS A 177 1.32 -7.63 6.03
CA HIS A 177 1.84 -7.97 7.37
C HIS A 177 0.86 -8.56 8.40
N ALA A 178 0.01 -9.53 8.02
CA ALA A 178 -0.71 -10.36 9.02
C ALA A 178 0.26 -11.06 9.99
N ALA A 179 1.34 -11.68 9.48
CA ALA A 179 2.18 -12.58 10.28
C ALA A 179 3.26 -11.94 11.19
N LYS A 180 3.44 -10.60 11.22
CA LYS A 180 4.63 -9.98 11.85
C LYS A 180 4.41 -8.83 12.84
N HIS A 181 3.18 -8.34 13.01
CA HIS A 181 2.91 -7.22 13.93
C HIS A 181 1.68 -7.47 14.81
N GLN A 182 1.92 -7.98 16.03
CA GLN A 182 0.89 -8.22 17.06
C GLN A 182 0.11 -6.96 17.48
N SER A 183 0.62 -5.76 17.14
CA SER A 183 0.03 -4.46 17.45
C SER A 183 -0.80 -3.85 16.30
N ARG A 184 -1.08 -4.60 15.23
CA ARG A 184 -1.88 -4.07 14.10
C ARG A 184 -3.33 -3.80 14.55
N PRO A 185 -3.92 -2.63 14.25
CA PRO A 185 -5.36 -2.41 14.44
C PRO A 185 -6.16 -3.38 13.55
N LEU A 186 -7.29 -3.86 14.07
CA LEU A 186 -8.23 -4.70 13.31
C LEU A 186 -8.71 -3.97 12.04
N LYS A 187 -8.86 -4.73 10.95
CA LYS A 187 -9.64 -4.27 9.80
C LYS A 187 -11.12 -4.42 10.10
N ASP A 188 -11.93 -3.54 9.53
CA ASP A 188 -13.38 -3.72 9.50
C ASP A 188 -13.76 -4.95 8.66
N ASP A 189 -14.90 -5.55 8.96
CA ASP A 189 -15.33 -6.81 8.35
C ASP A 189 -15.50 -6.70 6.83
N ARG A 190 -15.98 -5.54 6.36
CA ARG A 190 -16.14 -5.25 4.93
C ARG A 190 -14.79 -5.23 4.21
N ASN A 191 -13.75 -4.69 4.84
CA ASN A 191 -12.39 -4.70 4.31
C ASN A 191 -11.81 -6.13 4.22
N ILE A 192 -12.04 -6.98 5.23
CA ILE A 192 -11.68 -8.41 5.16
C ILE A 192 -12.38 -9.11 3.98
N LEU A 193 -13.68 -8.92 3.82
CA LEU A 193 -14.44 -9.48 2.68
C LEU A 193 -13.96 -8.93 1.33
N GLN A 194 -13.59 -7.64 1.24
CA GLN A 194 -13.00 -7.04 0.05
C GLN A 194 -11.64 -7.65 -0.32
N LEU A 195 -10.81 -8.01 0.66
CA LEU A 195 -9.52 -8.67 0.42
C LEU A 195 -9.69 -10.07 -0.15
N ILE A 196 -10.62 -10.86 0.39
CA ILE A 196 -10.95 -12.18 -0.17
C ILE A 196 -11.50 -12.01 -1.59
N SER A 197 -12.42 -11.06 -1.80
CA SER A 197 -13.00 -10.74 -3.12
C SER A 197 -11.93 -10.33 -4.15
N ALA A 198 -10.95 -9.51 -3.76
CA ALA A 198 -9.81 -9.17 -4.61
C ALA A 198 -8.98 -10.41 -4.98
N GLY A 199 -8.78 -11.34 -4.03
CA GLY A 199 -8.16 -12.64 -4.29
C GLY A 199 -8.95 -13.50 -5.30
N ILE A 200 -10.28 -13.56 -5.18
CA ILE A 200 -11.15 -14.26 -6.15
C ILE A 200 -10.92 -13.69 -7.57
N GLN A 201 -10.82 -12.36 -7.72
CA GLN A 201 -10.53 -11.74 -9.02
C GLN A 201 -9.14 -12.08 -9.56
N VAL A 202 -8.13 -12.23 -8.68
CA VAL A 202 -6.78 -12.70 -9.06
C VAL A 202 -6.81 -14.14 -9.57
N ALA A 203 -7.44 -15.07 -8.82
CA ALA A 203 -7.58 -16.46 -9.26
C ALA A 203 -8.34 -16.56 -10.60
N LYS A 204 -9.42 -15.78 -10.73
CA LYS A 204 -10.20 -15.67 -11.96
C LYS A 204 -9.38 -15.18 -13.15
N ILE A 205 -8.64 -14.06 -13.02
CA ILE A 205 -7.86 -13.51 -14.15
C ILE A 205 -6.72 -14.43 -14.60
N LEU A 206 -6.16 -15.22 -13.68
CA LEU A 206 -5.16 -16.26 -13.94
C LEU A 206 -5.75 -17.59 -14.46
N LYS A 207 -7.09 -17.72 -14.52
CA LYS A 207 -7.85 -18.92 -14.91
C LYS A 207 -7.63 -20.14 -13.99
N ASP A 208 -7.45 -19.90 -12.71
CA ASP A 208 -7.32 -20.94 -11.69
C ASP A 208 -8.68 -21.21 -11.04
N SER A 209 -9.39 -22.22 -11.57
CA SER A 209 -10.71 -22.62 -11.07
C SER A 209 -10.66 -23.19 -9.65
N PRO A 210 -9.74 -24.12 -9.30
CA PRO A 210 -9.56 -24.57 -7.91
C PRO A 210 -9.28 -23.44 -6.92
N ALA A 211 -8.41 -22.47 -7.26
CA ALA A 211 -8.14 -21.35 -6.37
C ALA A 211 -9.32 -20.38 -6.25
N MET A 212 -10.05 -20.16 -7.35
CA MET A 212 -11.24 -19.31 -7.33
C MET A 212 -12.32 -19.90 -6.42
N ALA A 213 -12.62 -21.19 -6.54
CA ALA A 213 -13.60 -21.88 -5.70
C ALA A 213 -13.20 -21.85 -4.21
N ALA A 214 -11.94 -22.18 -3.89
CA ALA A 214 -11.46 -22.19 -2.51
C ALA A 214 -11.45 -20.80 -1.82
N LEU A 215 -11.39 -19.72 -2.60
CA LEU A 215 -11.51 -18.35 -2.10
C LEU A 215 -12.97 -17.89 -1.99
N ASP A 216 -13.85 -18.38 -2.86
CA ASP A 216 -15.31 -18.17 -2.78
C ASP A 216 -15.89 -18.86 -1.54
N ASP A 217 -15.52 -20.11 -1.30
CA ASP A 217 -15.85 -20.85 -0.05
C ASP A 217 -15.37 -20.10 1.21
N LEU A 218 -14.17 -19.52 1.16
CA LEU A 218 -13.63 -18.70 2.26
C LEU A 218 -14.41 -17.40 2.45
N TYR A 219 -14.84 -16.75 1.36
CA TYR A 219 -15.68 -15.55 1.42
C TYR A 219 -17.00 -15.86 2.14
N VAL A 220 -17.71 -16.90 1.70
CA VAL A 220 -19.00 -17.30 2.27
C VAL A 220 -18.86 -17.73 3.73
N GLN A 221 -17.82 -18.49 4.09
CA GLN A 221 -17.52 -18.87 5.47
C GLN A 221 -17.27 -17.64 6.37
N THR A 222 -16.51 -16.67 5.86
CA THR A 222 -16.18 -15.44 6.61
C THR A 222 -17.42 -14.57 6.78
N GLU A 223 -18.22 -14.39 5.72
CA GLU A 223 -19.48 -13.63 5.76
C GLU A 223 -20.48 -14.22 6.77
N HIS A 224 -20.62 -15.55 6.80
CA HIS A 224 -21.46 -16.24 7.80
C HIS A 224 -20.98 -15.98 9.24
N GLN A 225 -19.67 -16.09 9.49
CA GLN A 225 -19.09 -15.85 10.82
C GLN A 225 -19.27 -14.40 11.31
N ILE A 226 -19.26 -13.43 10.39
CA ILE A 226 -19.58 -12.02 10.70
C ILE A 226 -21.07 -11.87 11.04
N GLN A 227 -21.96 -12.48 10.25
CA GLN A 227 -23.41 -12.41 10.45
C GLN A 227 -23.88 -13.07 11.75
N GLU A 228 -23.27 -14.18 12.18
CA GLU A 228 -23.58 -14.85 13.45
C GLU A 228 -23.23 -14.02 14.71
N ARG A 229 -22.50 -12.92 14.55
CA ARG A 229 -21.96 -12.10 15.65
C ARG A 229 -22.41 -10.64 15.63
N SER A 230 -23.09 -10.21 14.57
CA SER A 230 -23.61 -8.86 14.36
C SER A 230 -24.96 -8.63 15.02
#